data_AF-A0A2M4BRV1-F1
#
_entry.id   AF-A0A2M4BRV1-F1
#
_cell.length_a   1.000
_cell.length_b   1.000
_cell.length_c   1.000
_cell.angle_alpha   90.00
_cell.angle_beta   90.00
_cell.angle_gamma   90.00
#
_symmetry.space_group_name_H-M   'P 1'
#
loop_
_entity.id
_entity.type
_entity.pdbx_description
1 polymer ?
#
loop_
_entity_poly.entity_id
_entity_poly.type
_entity_poly.pdbx_seq_one_letter_code
_entity_poly.pdbx_strand_id
1 'polypeptide(L)'
;LNTMQPVTYGTLHRAKRAPLSDEFCAVLRTYDAATSGLLRNCTTVEHTRYYLTDSEYGALQAEETRCGTDKLRLIAQNLLAQFVRNQRTIAHNLTGVRRVCDAVMANCRYLMQDPDRYRQGHWGTHHSAFFRALAETGCLQELFERLLAVAESDTEDEQDRSMASFWTVKIATGFQLLKEFKKYCRTLHPQRLVLSQELTNGKAKRKLMAERLAQEWYRQKLQKVAPQQLILGLTVDCPWHLRLDRRQLKTHLNAINQHTRKLLPILITLVEPPLTTSRQQHLCTMIDIYADSWRQIGTGQQSGSMPNYEQLLASKTYAVQDLIERLGNGVRATKKCGLWEAPDEGLDWDEYPLGITRREGLSKA
;
A
#
# COMPACT_ATOMS: atom_id res chain seq x y z
N LEU A 1 -23.94 16.00 21.03
CA LEU A 1 -23.31 16.04 19.70
C LEU A 1 -21.79 15.92 19.91
N ASN A 2 -21.28 14.70 19.99
CA ASN A 2 -19.84 14.44 20.00
C ASN A 2 -19.35 14.60 18.56
N THR A 3 -18.78 15.76 18.26
CA THR A 3 -18.05 16.00 17.02
C THR A 3 -16.83 15.08 17.01
N MET A 4 -16.89 13.97 16.25
CA MET A 4 -15.71 13.18 15.95
C MET A 4 -14.70 14.11 15.27
N GLN A 5 -13.52 14.26 15.87
CA GLN A 5 -12.44 15.01 15.23
C GLN A 5 -12.09 14.33 13.89
N PRO A 6 -11.88 15.10 12.81
CA PRO A 6 -11.46 14.55 11.53
C PRO A 6 -10.12 13.81 11.70
N VAL A 7 -9.98 12.67 11.00
CA VAL A 7 -8.73 11.91 10.95
C VAL A 7 -7.75 12.72 10.11
N THR A 8 -6.71 13.21 10.78
CA THR A 8 -5.64 14.05 10.22
C THR A 8 -4.27 13.41 10.40
N TYR A 9 -3.25 13.77 9.61
CA TYR A 9 -1.86 13.35 9.84
C TYR A 9 -1.44 13.73 11.27
N GLY A 10 -1.80 14.95 11.69
CA GLY A 10 -1.58 15.43 13.05
C GLY A 10 -2.28 14.61 14.13
N THR A 11 -3.49 14.09 13.92
CA THR A 11 -4.20 13.25 14.91
C THR A 11 -3.77 11.78 14.85
N LEU A 12 -3.35 11.28 13.69
CA LEU A 12 -2.67 10.00 13.54
C LEU A 12 -1.29 10.02 14.23
N HIS A 13 -0.57 11.14 14.14
CA HIS A 13 0.72 11.40 14.79
C HIS A 13 0.59 11.73 16.29
N ARG A 14 -0.57 12.25 16.75
CA ARG A 14 -0.83 12.67 18.15
C ARG A 14 -1.82 11.78 18.89
N ALA A 15 -2.07 10.54 18.47
CA ALA A 15 -2.64 9.58 19.39
C ALA A 15 -1.63 9.43 20.54
N LYS A 16 -1.92 10.02 21.72
CA LYS A 16 -1.07 10.13 22.93
C LYS A 16 -0.49 8.78 23.38
N ARG A 17 0.47 8.23 22.65
CA ARG A 17 1.19 7.01 22.96
C ARG A 17 2.60 7.41 23.36
N ALA A 18 3.12 6.78 24.40
CA ALA A 18 4.51 7.02 24.80
C ALA A 18 5.43 6.73 23.60
N PRO A 19 6.33 7.65 23.24
CA PRO A 19 7.28 7.42 22.15
C PRO A 19 8.09 6.14 22.42
N LEU A 20 8.59 5.52 21.35
CA LEU A 20 9.57 4.44 21.49
C LEU A 20 10.89 5.01 22.03
N SER A 21 11.81 4.14 22.45
CA SER A 21 13.10 4.59 22.98
C SER A 21 13.82 5.51 21.99
N ASP A 22 14.56 6.50 22.51
CA ASP A 22 15.32 7.43 21.68
C ASP A 22 16.32 6.71 20.77
N GLU A 23 16.86 5.58 21.24
CA GLU A 23 17.72 4.69 20.46
C GLU A 23 16.98 4.13 19.22
N PHE A 24 15.75 3.64 19.39
CA PHE A 24 14.96 3.14 18.26
C PHE A 24 14.66 4.24 17.23
N CYS A 25 14.29 5.42 17.72
CA CYS A 25 14.03 6.58 16.89
C CYS A 25 15.30 7.06 16.17
N ALA A 26 16.46 7.03 16.84
CA ALA A 26 17.75 7.34 16.24
C ALA A 26 18.11 6.36 15.10
N VAL A 27 17.92 5.05 15.30
CA VAL A 27 18.14 4.05 14.24
C VAL A 27 17.30 4.36 12.99
N LEU A 28 16.03 4.74 13.16
CA LEU A 28 15.15 5.11 12.05
C LEU A 28 15.62 6.38 11.33
N ARG A 29 15.98 7.44 12.08
CA ARG A 29 16.48 8.71 11.49
C ARG A 29 17.77 8.49 10.72
N THR A 30 18.72 7.75 11.29
CA THR A 30 20.00 7.47 10.64
C THR A 30 19.84 6.54 9.44
N TYR A 31 18.93 5.56 9.50
CA TYR A 31 18.58 4.72 8.35
C TYR A 31 17.99 5.56 7.21
N ASP A 32 17.05 6.43 7.54
CA ASP A 32 16.38 7.32 6.58
C ASP A 32 17.40 8.25 5.90
N ALA A 33 18.29 8.90 6.67
CA ALA A 33 19.39 9.69 6.15
C ALA A 33 20.32 8.88 5.22
N ALA A 34 20.71 7.66 5.62
CA ALA A 34 21.55 6.79 4.80
C ALA A 34 20.88 6.44 3.47
N THR A 35 19.61 6.06 3.49
CA THR A 35 18.86 5.74 2.27
C THR A 35 18.63 6.95 1.39
N SER A 36 18.42 8.14 1.98
CA SER A 36 18.33 9.42 1.28
C SER A 36 19.63 9.74 0.53
N GLY A 37 20.80 9.49 1.15
CA GLY A 37 22.10 9.58 0.46
C GLY A 37 22.23 8.59 -0.70
N LEU A 38 21.83 7.33 -0.50
CA LEU A 38 21.85 6.31 -1.56
C LEU A 38 20.96 6.69 -2.76
N LEU A 39 19.80 7.29 -2.52
CA LEU A 39 18.90 7.79 -3.56
C LEU A 39 19.51 8.94 -4.37
N ARG A 40 20.46 9.69 -3.77
CA ARG A 40 21.26 10.73 -4.44
C ARG A 40 22.57 10.19 -5.02
N ASN A 41 22.70 8.87 -5.16
CA ASN A 41 23.88 8.18 -5.67
C ASN A 41 25.15 8.35 -4.81
N CYS A 42 25.02 8.76 -3.54
CA CYS A 42 26.14 8.73 -2.61
C CYS A 42 26.51 7.28 -2.28
N THR A 43 27.80 6.96 -2.31
CA THR A 43 28.33 5.63 -2.01
C THR A 43 29.00 5.55 -0.64
N THR A 44 29.52 6.69 -0.14
CA THR A 44 30.24 6.83 1.13
C THR A 44 29.55 7.84 2.04
N VAL A 45 29.86 7.82 3.35
CA VAL A 45 29.32 8.80 4.32
C VAL A 45 29.74 10.22 3.96
N GLU A 46 30.99 10.45 3.58
CA GLU A 46 31.50 11.78 3.21
C GLU A 46 30.66 12.46 2.11
N HIS A 47 30.27 11.71 1.07
CA HIS A 47 29.46 12.23 -0.03
C HIS A 47 28.06 12.72 0.41
N THR A 48 27.58 12.31 1.59
CA THR A 48 26.26 12.72 2.10
C THR A 48 26.27 14.11 2.73
N ARG A 49 27.45 14.65 3.08
CA ARG A 49 27.59 15.93 3.80
C ARG A 49 26.91 17.10 3.12
N TYR A 50 26.87 17.12 1.78
CA TYR A 50 26.25 18.18 1.00
C TYR A 50 24.72 18.17 1.00
N TYR A 51 24.10 17.09 1.50
CA TYR A 51 22.65 16.87 1.39
C TYR A 51 21.93 16.67 2.72
N LEU A 52 22.69 16.43 3.79
CA LEU A 52 22.17 16.15 5.13
C LEU A 52 22.42 17.33 6.06
N THR A 53 21.64 17.44 7.13
CA THR A 53 21.94 18.36 8.22
C THR A 53 23.18 17.89 8.99
N ASP A 54 23.86 18.80 9.70
CA ASP A 54 25.04 18.46 10.49
C ASP A 54 24.76 17.36 11.53
N SER A 55 23.56 17.36 12.12
CA SER A 55 23.15 16.32 13.07
C SER A 55 22.97 14.95 12.40
N GLU A 56 22.41 14.89 11.19
CA GLU A 56 22.22 13.63 10.45
C GLU A 56 23.56 13.10 9.92
N TYR A 57 24.43 13.98 9.44
CA TYR A 57 25.77 13.63 9.02
C TYR A 57 26.60 13.11 10.20
N GLY A 58 26.57 13.79 11.35
CA GLY A 58 27.24 13.34 12.57
C GLY A 58 26.76 11.97 13.05
N ALA A 59 25.46 11.68 12.93
CA ALA A 59 24.91 10.36 13.23
C ALA A 59 25.42 9.27 12.28
N LEU A 60 25.60 9.58 10.99
CA LEU A 60 26.20 8.65 10.02
C LEU A 60 27.69 8.42 10.29
N GLN A 61 28.44 9.45 10.70
CA GLN A 61 29.86 9.31 11.08
C GLN A 61 30.03 8.43 12.32
N ALA A 62 29.13 8.55 13.30
CA ALA A 62 29.10 7.66 14.45
C ALA A 62 28.87 6.20 14.01
N GLU A 63 27.95 5.98 13.07
CA GLU A 63 27.68 4.65 12.51
C GLU A 63 28.83 4.10 11.64
N GLU A 64 29.52 4.95 10.89
CA GLU A 64 30.75 4.61 10.16
C GLU A 64 31.81 4.08 11.11
N THR A 65 32.05 4.79 12.22
CA THR A 65 32.99 4.38 13.26
C THR A 65 32.55 3.07 13.92
N ARG A 66 31.26 2.95 14.26
CA ARG A 66 30.68 1.75 14.89
C ARG A 66 30.73 0.51 13.99
N CYS A 67 30.54 0.69 12.68
CA CYS A 67 30.56 -0.40 11.70
C CYS A 67 31.96 -0.69 11.13
N GLY A 68 32.93 0.21 11.32
CA GLY A 68 34.26 0.12 10.71
C GLY A 68 34.23 0.23 9.18
N THR A 69 33.26 0.95 8.61
CA THR A 69 33.15 1.14 7.16
C THR A 69 32.46 2.45 6.81
N ASP A 70 32.97 3.13 5.79
CA ASP A 70 32.43 4.35 5.18
C ASP A 70 31.30 4.06 4.17
N LYS A 71 31.12 2.78 3.77
CA LYS A 71 30.19 2.38 2.71
C LYS A 71 28.74 2.52 3.18
N LEU A 72 28.04 3.49 2.60
CA LEU A 72 26.68 3.86 2.99
C LEU A 72 25.68 2.70 2.87
N ARG A 73 25.86 1.83 1.87
CA ARG A 73 25.03 0.63 1.69
C ARG A 73 25.17 -0.35 2.86
N LEU A 74 26.37 -0.56 3.38
CA LEU A 74 26.62 -1.48 4.50
C LEU A 74 26.07 -0.89 5.80
N ILE A 75 26.27 0.42 6.01
CA ILE A 75 25.69 1.15 7.15
C ILE A 75 24.15 1.02 7.14
N ALA A 76 23.50 1.29 5.99
CA ALA A 76 22.05 1.18 5.87
C ALA A 76 21.54 -0.26 6.12
N GLN A 77 22.28 -1.28 5.69
CA GLN A 77 21.95 -2.69 5.97
C GLN A 77 22.09 -3.03 7.46
N ASN A 78 23.12 -2.52 8.13
CA ASN A 78 23.33 -2.71 9.57
C ASN A 78 22.22 -2.03 10.38
N LEU A 79 21.88 -0.79 10.05
CA LEU A 79 20.79 -0.05 10.67
C LEU A 79 19.44 -0.74 10.46
N LEU A 80 19.17 -1.23 9.24
CA LEU A 80 17.97 -2.01 8.97
C LEU A 80 17.93 -3.29 9.82
N ALA A 81 19.06 -4.00 9.97
CA ALA A 81 19.13 -5.19 10.82
C ALA A 81 18.85 -4.88 12.29
N GLN A 82 19.33 -3.74 12.80
CA GLN A 82 18.99 -3.26 14.15
C GLN A 82 17.50 -2.93 14.28
N PHE A 83 16.94 -2.20 13.30
CA PHE A 83 15.51 -1.90 13.24
C PHE A 83 14.67 -3.17 13.29
N VAL A 84 14.98 -4.19 12.46
CA VAL A 84 14.22 -5.46 12.43
C VAL A 84 14.26 -6.18 13.79
N ARG A 85 15.42 -6.21 14.46
CA ARG A 85 15.54 -6.82 15.80
C ARG A 85 14.64 -6.12 16.80
N ASN A 86 14.72 -4.80 16.87
CA ASN A 86 13.95 -4.01 17.82
C ASN A 86 12.45 -4.05 17.49
N GLN A 87 12.09 -3.93 16.22
CA GLN A 87 10.72 -3.98 15.73
C GLN A 87 10.01 -5.28 16.14
N ARG A 88 10.66 -6.44 16.04
CA ARG A 88 10.07 -7.73 16.43
C ARG A 88 9.74 -7.82 17.92
N THR A 89 10.48 -7.13 18.77
CA THR A 89 10.17 -7.05 20.21
C THR A 89 8.97 -6.14 20.49
N ILE A 90 8.83 -5.06 19.71
CA ILE A 90 7.80 -4.05 19.91
C ILE A 90 6.47 -4.49 19.28
N ALA A 91 6.48 -4.93 18.03
CA ALA A 91 5.31 -5.21 17.20
C ALA A 91 4.71 -6.61 17.43
N HIS A 92 4.61 -7.05 18.69
CA HIS A 92 3.97 -8.32 19.05
C HIS A 92 2.44 -8.19 19.25
N ASN A 93 1.92 -6.97 19.26
CA ASN A 93 0.48 -6.66 19.36
C ASN A 93 0.14 -5.38 18.56
N LEU A 94 -1.16 -5.07 18.42
CA LEU A 94 -1.63 -3.92 17.67
C LEU A 94 -1.10 -2.58 18.21
N THR A 95 -0.99 -2.42 19.53
CA THR A 95 -0.43 -1.20 20.14
C THR A 95 1.03 -1.01 19.77
N GLY A 96 1.82 -2.08 19.80
CA GLY A 96 3.22 -2.10 19.37
C GLY A 96 3.37 -1.79 17.88
N VAL A 97 2.56 -2.44 17.03
CA VAL A 97 2.49 -2.15 15.59
C VAL A 97 2.25 -0.66 15.35
N ARG A 98 1.24 -0.10 16.02
CA ARG A 98 0.88 1.32 15.92
C ARG A 98 2.02 2.24 16.35
N ARG A 99 2.74 1.92 17.43
CA ARG A 99 3.91 2.69 17.89
C ARG A 99 5.06 2.62 16.89
N VAL A 100 5.28 1.48 16.23
CA VAL A 100 6.27 1.38 15.15
C VAL A 100 5.85 2.26 13.98
N CYS A 101 4.59 2.22 13.55
CA CYS A 101 4.09 3.10 12.49
C CYS A 101 4.22 4.59 12.87
N ASP A 102 3.85 4.97 14.09
CA ASP A 102 4.04 6.33 14.64
C ASP A 102 5.51 6.76 14.51
N ALA A 103 6.44 5.88 14.93
CA ALA A 103 7.87 6.16 14.87
C ALA A 103 8.39 6.25 13.43
N VAL A 104 7.94 5.40 12.51
CA VAL A 104 8.32 5.47 11.09
C VAL A 104 7.86 6.78 10.47
N MET A 105 6.61 7.19 10.67
CA MET A 105 6.10 8.46 10.15
C MET A 105 6.82 9.67 10.75
N ALA A 106 7.14 9.62 12.06
CA ALA A 106 7.80 10.73 12.75
C ALA A 106 9.31 10.85 12.48
N ASN A 107 10.00 9.74 12.18
CA ASN A 107 11.47 9.70 12.12
C ASN A 107 12.04 9.45 10.72
N CYS A 108 11.25 8.96 9.76
CA CYS A 108 11.71 8.77 8.39
C CYS A 108 11.34 9.95 7.51
N ARG A 109 11.87 11.13 7.84
CA ARG A 109 11.57 12.40 7.17
C ARG A 109 11.75 12.34 5.66
N TYR A 110 12.85 11.81 5.16
CA TYR A 110 13.16 11.74 3.74
C TYR A 110 12.25 10.75 3.01
N LEU A 111 12.00 9.58 3.61
CA LEU A 111 11.00 8.63 3.13
C LEU A 111 9.62 9.31 3.02
N MET A 112 9.27 10.14 4.01
CA MET A 112 7.99 10.87 4.11
C MET A 112 8.04 12.27 3.47
N GLN A 113 9.01 12.57 2.60
CA GLN A 113 9.12 13.84 1.90
C GLN A 113 8.94 13.70 0.39
N ASP A 114 8.54 14.82 -0.23
CA ASP A 114 8.50 15.16 -1.65
C ASP A 114 8.84 14.02 -2.66
N PRO A 115 7.80 13.34 -3.18
CA PRO A 115 7.94 12.35 -4.26
C PRO A 115 8.64 12.89 -5.52
N ASP A 116 8.61 14.21 -5.76
CA ASP A 116 9.12 14.83 -6.97
C ASP A 116 10.64 14.89 -7.00
N ARG A 117 11.27 15.00 -5.83
CA ARG A 117 12.72 14.86 -5.66
C ARG A 117 13.22 13.47 -6.02
N TYR A 118 12.37 12.46 -5.85
CA TYR A 118 12.75 11.06 -6.05
C TYR A 118 12.41 10.52 -7.43
N ARG A 119 11.74 11.28 -8.31
CA ARG A 119 11.24 10.84 -9.65
C ARG A 119 12.28 10.20 -10.60
N GLN A 120 13.55 10.11 -10.23
CA GLN A 120 14.58 9.36 -10.95
C GLN A 120 15.31 8.24 -10.16
N GLY A 121 14.95 7.98 -8.91
CA GLY A 121 15.73 7.10 -8.03
C GLY A 121 15.27 5.64 -8.03
N HIS A 122 16.21 4.71 -7.88
CA HIS A 122 15.92 3.29 -7.69
C HIS A 122 15.34 2.98 -6.28
N TRP A 123 14.27 3.67 -5.85
CA TRP A 123 13.74 3.59 -4.49
C TRP A 123 13.26 2.19 -4.10
N GLY A 124 12.75 1.42 -5.06
CA GLY A 124 12.41 0.02 -4.86
C GLY A 124 13.63 -0.78 -4.38
N THR A 125 14.79 -0.57 -5.02
CA THR A 125 16.06 -1.20 -4.63
C THR A 125 16.48 -0.86 -3.20
N HIS A 126 16.28 0.38 -2.76
CA HIS A 126 16.75 0.84 -1.45
C HIS A 126 15.77 0.54 -0.30
N HIS A 127 14.47 0.56 -0.55
CA HIS A 127 13.45 0.41 0.51
C HIS A 127 12.77 -0.96 0.55
N SER A 128 12.91 -1.83 -0.46
CA SER A 128 12.23 -3.14 -0.46
C SER A 128 12.51 -3.98 0.79
N ALA A 129 13.73 -3.94 1.32
CA ALA A 129 14.07 -4.70 2.53
C ALA A 129 13.38 -4.12 3.79
N PHE A 130 13.24 -2.80 3.87
CA PHE A 130 12.52 -2.12 4.95
C PHE A 130 11.02 -2.41 4.90
N PHE A 131 10.39 -2.27 3.73
CA PHE A 131 8.97 -2.61 3.57
C PHE A 131 8.67 -4.09 3.80
N ARG A 132 9.61 -5.00 3.47
CA ARG A 132 9.51 -6.41 3.87
C ARG A 132 9.52 -6.60 5.38
N ALA A 133 10.40 -5.91 6.10
CA ALA A 133 10.43 -5.96 7.56
C ALA A 133 9.12 -5.43 8.20
N LEU A 134 8.53 -4.38 7.62
CA LEU A 134 7.20 -3.91 8.01
C LEU A 134 6.11 -4.94 7.72
N ALA A 135 6.18 -5.64 6.58
CA ALA A 135 5.22 -6.68 6.23
C ALA A 135 5.29 -7.89 7.18
N GLU A 136 6.50 -8.28 7.57
CA GLU A 136 6.77 -9.43 8.44
C GLU A 136 6.08 -9.35 9.82
N THR A 137 5.88 -8.13 10.34
CA THR A 137 5.30 -7.88 11.66
C THR A 137 3.88 -7.31 11.59
N GLY A 138 3.29 -7.23 10.40
CA GLY A 138 1.97 -6.62 10.18
C GLY A 138 1.95 -5.10 10.18
N CYS A 139 3.07 -4.42 10.47
CA CYS A 139 3.16 -2.95 10.43
C CYS A 139 2.88 -2.35 9.06
N LEU A 140 3.11 -3.09 7.97
CA LEU A 140 2.85 -2.57 6.62
C LEU A 140 1.36 -2.33 6.36
N GLN A 141 0.46 -3.18 6.88
CA GLN A 141 -0.99 -3.00 6.74
C GLN A 141 -1.44 -1.73 7.45
N GLU A 142 -1.06 -1.56 8.73
CA GLU A 142 -1.42 -0.38 9.52
C GLU A 142 -0.82 0.90 8.91
N LEU A 143 0.44 0.86 8.45
CA LEU A 143 1.05 1.99 7.76
C LEU A 143 0.30 2.35 6.47
N PHE A 144 -0.09 1.36 5.68
CA PHE A 144 -0.86 1.56 4.45
C PHE A 144 -2.20 2.25 4.74
N GLU A 145 -2.97 1.75 5.71
CA GLU A 145 -4.28 2.31 6.07
C GLU A 145 -4.18 3.77 6.53
N ARG A 146 -3.13 4.11 7.28
CA ARG A 146 -2.88 5.48 7.73
C ARG A 146 -2.50 6.42 6.59
N LEU A 147 -1.60 5.99 5.71
CA LEU A 147 -1.25 6.77 4.53
C LEU A 147 -2.46 6.94 3.62
N LEU A 148 -3.33 5.92 3.52
CA LEU A 148 -4.57 6.02 2.75
C LEU A 148 -5.52 7.06 3.36
N ALA A 149 -5.70 7.04 4.69
CA ALA A 149 -6.49 8.06 5.38
C ALA A 149 -5.95 9.48 5.18
N VAL A 150 -4.62 9.65 5.19
CA VAL A 150 -3.98 10.96 4.89
C VAL A 150 -4.25 11.38 3.45
N ALA A 151 -4.11 10.47 2.47
CA ALA A 151 -4.38 10.76 1.07
C ALA A 151 -5.88 11.09 0.80
N GLU A 152 -6.79 10.42 1.51
CA GLU A 152 -8.24 10.60 1.42
C GLU A 152 -8.74 11.88 2.10
N SER A 153 -8.01 12.40 3.10
CA SER A 153 -8.44 13.53 3.91
C SER A 153 -8.40 14.87 3.17
N ASP A 154 -9.48 15.64 3.27
CA ASP A 154 -9.58 16.99 2.70
C ASP A 154 -9.03 18.09 3.60
N THR A 155 -8.63 17.75 4.84
CA THR A 155 -8.07 18.70 5.80
C THR A 155 -6.54 18.67 5.87
N GLU A 156 -5.91 17.71 5.22
CA GLU A 156 -4.44 17.60 5.16
C GLU A 156 -3.85 18.55 4.14
N ASP A 157 -2.60 18.96 4.38
CA ASP A 157 -1.86 19.74 3.40
C ASP A 157 -1.58 18.93 2.13
N GLU A 158 -1.48 19.64 1.01
CA GLU A 158 -1.31 19.01 -0.30
C GLU A 158 -0.02 18.20 -0.42
N GLN A 159 1.03 18.59 0.32
CA GLN A 159 2.30 17.88 0.31
C GLN A 159 2.18 16.52 1.00
N ASP A 160 1.56 16.47 2.18
CA ASP A 160 1.31 15.24 2.92
C ASP A 160 0.35 14.31 2.16
N ARG A 161 -0.71 14.86 1.54
CA ARG A 161 -1.63 14.08 0.67
C ARG A 161 -0.90 13.47 -0.53
N SER A 162 -0.06 14.25 -1.20
CA SER A 162 0.72 13.80 -2.37
C SER A 162 1.74 12.71 -1.99
N MET A 163 2.45 12.89 -0.87
CA MET A 163 3.37 11.88 -0.33
C MET A 163 2.63 10.59 0.03
N ALA A 164 1.51 10.71 0.73
CA ALA A 164 0.74 9.56 1.16
C ALA A 164 0.11 8.82 -0.05
N SER A 165 -0.36 9.56 -1.06
CA SER A 165 -0.78 9.01 -2.35
C SER A 165 0.33 8.22 -3.03
N PHE A 166 1.54 8.78 -3.10
CA PHE A 166 2.67 8.10 -3.71
C PHE A 166 2.95 6.76 -3.02
N TRP A 167 3.08 6.76 -1.69
CA TRP A 167 3.43 5.54 -0.95
C TRP A 167 2.29 4.51 -0.93
N THR A 168 1.04 4.93 -0.81
CA THR A 168 -0.09 3.99 -0.90
C THR A 168 -0.12 3.30 -2.26
N VAL A 169 0.10 4.04 -3.36
CA VAL A 169 0.24 3.45 -4.69
C VAL A 169 1.41 2.46 -4.76
N LYS A 170 2.59 2.83 -4.24
CA LYS A 170 3.77 1.92 -4.23
C LYS A 170 3.55 0.66 -3.41
N ILE A 171 2.95 0.77 -2.23
CA ILE A 171 2.67 -0.35 -1.34
C ILE A 171 1.62 -1.27 -1.97
N ALA A 172 0.50 -0.72 -2.46
CA ALA A 172 -0.54 -1.50 -3.12
C ALA A 172 -0.01 -2.20 -4.38
N THR A 173 0.79 -1.51 -5.19
CA THR A 173 1.46 -2.11 -6.37
C THR A 173 2.40 -3.23 -5.95
N GLY A 174 3.15 -3.05 -4.86
CA GLY A 174 3.99 -4.10 -4.26
C GLY A 174 3.20 -5.36 -3.89
N PHE A 175 2.00 -5.20 -3.31
CA PHE A 175 1.11 -6.33 -3.00
C PHE A 175 0.52 -6.98 -4.24
N GLN A 176 0.16 -6.19 -5.26
CA GLN A 176 -0.33 -6.71 -6.54
C GLN A 176 0.74 -7.56 -7.22
N LEU A 177 1.97 -7.05 -7.28
CA LEU A 177 3.13 -7.78 -7.83
C LEU A 177 3.44 -9.01 -6.98
N LEU A 178 3.32 -8.95 -5.65
CA LEU A 178 3.51 -10.12 -4.79
C LEU A 178 2.48 -11.22 -5.09
N LYS A 179 1.21 -10.85 -5.30
CA LYS A 179 0.15 -11.80 -5.68
C LYS A 179 0.48 -12.51 -7.00
N GLU A 180 1.01 -11.78 -7.97
CA GLU A 180 1.42 -12.34 -9.26
C GLU A 180 2.71 -13.17 -9.18
N PHE A 181 3.67 -12.72 -8.38
CA PHE A 181 4.90 -13.46 -8.11
C PHE A 181 4.59 -14.81 -7.45
N LYS A 182 3.70 -14.84 -6.46
CA LYS A 182 3.22 -16.08 -5.84
C LYS A 182 2.55 -17.02 -6.86
N LYS A 183 1.76 -16.49 -7.79
CA LYS A 183 1.19 -17.28 -8.90
C LYS A 183 2.28 -17.87 -9.79
N TYR A 184 3.28 -17.08 -10.16
CA TYR A 184 4.43 -17.55 -10.95
C TYR A 184 5.23 -18.64 -10.22
N CYS A 185 5.51 -18.47 -8.92
CA CYS A 185 6.22 -19.49 -8.15
C CYS A 185 5.51 -20.84 -8.15
N ARG A 186 4.17 -20.85 -8.18
CA ARG A 186 3.38 -22.10 -8.25
C ARG A 186 3.55 -22.86 -9.57
N THR A 187 4.07 -22.24 -10.62
CA THR A 187 4.37 -22.89 -11.91
C THR A 187 5.80 -23.43 -11.99
N LEU A 188 6.62 -23.21 -10.96
CA LEU A 188 8.02 -23.63 -10.95
C LEU A 188 8.19 -24.99 -10.26
N HIS A 189 9.25 -25.70 -10.65
CA HIS A 189 9.66 -26.93 -9.96
C HIS A 189 10.00 -26.67 -8.48
N PRO A 190 9.57 -27.50 -7.52
CA PRO A 190 9.76 -27.27 -6.08
C PRO A 190 11.21 -27.01 -5.66
N GLN A 191 12.19 -27.63 -6.32
CA GLN A 191 13.62 -27.42 -6.03
C GLN A 191 14.11 -25.99 -6.28
N ARG A 192 13.40 -25.22 -7.14
CA ARG A 192 13.70 -23.81 -7.39
C ARG A 192 13.09 -22.88 -6.34
N LEU A 193 12.17 -23.39 -5.53
CA LEU A 193 11.49 -22.62 -4.50
C LEU A 193 12.30 -22.61 -3.21
N VAL A 194 12.18 -21.49 -2.51
CA VAL A 194 12.68 -21.30 -1.15
C VAL A 194 11.48 -21.02 -0.28
N LEU A 195 11.33 -21.76 0.82
CA LEU A 195 10.27 -21.55 1.79
C LEU A 195 10.67 -20.48 2.80
N SER A 196 9.68 -19.78 3.36
CA SER A 196 9.87 -18.68 4.29
C SER A 196 10.63 -19.14 5.54
N GLN A 197 10.31 -20.31 6.07
CA GLN A 197 10.98 -20.91 7.24
C GLN A 197 12.48 -21.15 7.02
N GLU A 198 12.89 -21.41 5.77
CA GLU A 198 14.31 -21.62 5.44
C GLU A 198 15.12 -20.32 5.49
N LEU A 199 14.45 -19.18 5.33
CA LEU A 199 15.06 -17.85 5.44
C LEU A 199 15.25 -17.45 6.90
N THR A 200 14.35 -17.88 7.78
CA THR A 200 14.41 -17.59 9.22
C THR A 200 15.61 -18.27 9.90
N ASN A 201 16.01 -19.44 9.40
CA ASN A 201 17.11 -20.25 9.93
C ASN A 201 18.52 -19.79 9.51
N GLY A 202 18.67 -18.54 9.02
CA GLY A 202 19.98 -17.94 8.76
C GLY A 202 20.77 -18.53 7.58
N LYS A 203 20.14 -19.31 6.71
CA LYS A 203 20.82 -19.91 5.53
C LYS A 203 21.07 -18.84 4.46
N ALA A 204 22.19 -18.11 4.57
CA ALA A 204 22.58 -17.04 3.64
C ALA A 204 22.49 -17.44 2.16
N LYS A 205 22.89 -18.67 1.81
CA LYS A 205 22.79 -19.22 0.45
C LYS A 205 21.34 -19.34 -0.05
N ARG A 206 20.41 -19.77 0.82
CA ARG A 206 18.98 -19.88 0.47
C ARG A 206 18.34 -18.50 0.32
N LYS A 207 18.70 -17.55 1.19
CA LYS A 207 18.28 -16.15 1.06
C LYS A 207 18.72 -15.55 -0.28
N LEU A 208 20.00 -15.73 -0.65
CA LEU A 208 20.52 -15.25 -1.92
C LEU A 208 19.80 -15.88 -3.12
N MET A 209 19.47 -17.18 -3.04
CA MET A 209 18.69 -17.87 -4.07
C MET A 209 17.29 -17.29 -4.23
N ALA A 210 16.59 -17.03 -3.11
CA ALA A 210 15.26 -16.41 -3.11
C ALA A 210 15.29 -14.98 -3.67
N GLU A 211 16.30 -14.19 -3.28
CA GLU A 211 16.52 -12.83 -3.80
C GLU A 211 16.78 -12.83 -5.30
N ARG A 212 17.61 -13.74 -5.81
CA ARG A 212 17.87 -13.88 -7.25
C ARG A 212 16.61 -14.25 -8.02
N LEU A 213 15.83 -15.21 -7.52
CA LEU A 213 14.57 -15.62 -8.16
C LEU A 213 13.58 -14.45 -8.26
N ALA A 214 13.37 -13.73 -7.15
CA ALA A 214 12.49 -12.57 -7.13
C ALA A 214 12.99 -11.47 -8.07
N GLN A 215 14.27 -11.10 -7.97
CA GLN A 215 14.85 -10.06 -8.84
C GLN A 215 14.75 -10.41 -10.33
N GLU A 216 14.97 -11.67 -10.69
CA GLU A 216 14.86 -12.11 -12.07
C GLU A 216 13.42 -11.97 -12.59
N TRP A 217 12.43 -12.44 -11.82
CA TRP A 217 11.02 -12.30 -12.20
C TRP A 217 10.60 -10.83 -12.31
N TYR A 218 10.95 -9.99 -11.33
CA TYR A 218 10.62 -8.56 -11.36
C TYR A 218 11.28 -7.86 -12.55
N ARG A 219 12.54 -8.19 -12.86
CA ARG A 219 13.27 -7.64 -14.03
C ARG A 219 12.61 -8.04 -15.35
N GLN A 220 12.24 -9.31 -15.50
CA GLN A 220 11.56 -9.79 -16.71
C GLN A 220 10.19 -9.13 -16.89
N LYS A 221 9.43 -8.99 -15.81
CA LYS A 221 8.07 -8.44 -15.86
C LYS A 221 8.02 -6.92 -16.05
N LEU A 222 8.88 -6.18 -15.37
CA LEU A 222 8.81 -4.71 -15.26
C LEU A 222 9.90 -3.98 -16.04
N GLN A 223 10.88 -4.72 -16.57
CA GLN A 223 11.98 -4.18 -17.38
C GLN A 223 12.67 -2.99 -16.69
N LYS A 224 12.73 -1.83 -17.35
CA LYS A 224 13.38 -0.60 -16.86
C LYS A 224 12.75 -0.05 -15.57
N VAL A 225 11.51 -0.40 -15.26
CA VAL A 225 10.77 0.09 -14.09
C VAL A 225 10.99 -0.80 -12.86
N ALA A 226 11.59 -1.98 -13.01
CA ALA A 226 11.82 -2.92 -11.90
C ALA A 226 12.49 -2.28 -10.65
N PRO A 227 13.53 -1.43 -10.78
CA PRO A 227 14.18 -0.80 -9.63
C PRO A 227 13.30 0.20 -8.85
N GLN A 228 12.17 0.61 -9.43
CA GLN A 228 11.20 1.53 -8.84
C GLN A 228 10.04 0.81 -8.13
N GLN A 229 10.04 -0.53 -8.11
CA GLN A 229 8.97 -1.30 -7.50
C GLN A 229 9.42 -1.97 -6.20
N LEU A 230 8.51 -2.05 -5.23
CA LEU A 230 8.75 -2.73 -3.97
C LEU A 230 8.65 -4.24 -4.16
N ILE A 231 9.67 -4.98 -3.71
CA ILE A 231 9.66 -6.43 -3.60
C ILE A 231 9.26 -6.79 -2.17
N LEU A 232 7.96 -7.05 -1.95
CA LEU A 232 7.39 -7.30 -0.62
C LEU A 232 7.51 -8.75 -0.14
N GLY A 233 7.96 -9.67 -0.99
CA GLY A 233 8.15 -11.07 -0.62
C GLY A 233 9.16 -11.74 -1.52
N LEU A 234 9.88 -12.72 -0.96
CA LEU A 234 10.88 -13.52 -1.69
C LEU A 234 10.45 -14.98 -1.91
N THR A 235 9.39 -15.41 -1.22
CA THR A 235 8.97 -16.81 -1.19
C THR A 235 7.49 -16.93 -1.53
N VAL A 236 7.10 -18.11 -2.02
CA VAL A 236 5.71 -18.41 -2.41
C VAL A 236 4.77 -18.48 -1.22
N ASP A 237 5.29 -18.91 -0.08
CA ASP A 237 4.59 -19.20 1.17
C ASP A 237 4.62 -18.03 2.16
N CYS A 238 5.18 -16.88 1.77
CA CYS A 238 5.19 -15.72 2.66
C CYS A 238 3.73 -15.32 3.00
N PRO A 239 3.36 -15.15 4.28
CA PRO A 239 1.96 -14.99 4.65
C PRO A 239 1.42 -13.57 4.39
N TRP A 240 2.29 -12.64 3.99
CA TRP A 240 1.93 -11.24 3.75
C TRP A 240 0.97 -11.10 2.56
N HIS A 241 -0.12 -10.38 2.80
CA HIS A 241 -1.10 -9.93 1.82
C HIS A 241 -1.75 -8.66 2.36
N LEU A 242 -2.26 -7.81 1.45
CA LEU A 242 -3.06 -6.66 1.86
C LEU A 242 -4.45 -7.18 2.24
N ARG A 243 -4.85 -6.99 3.50
CA ARG A 243 -6.19 -7.33 3.96
C ARG A 243 -7.13 -6.23 3.49
N LEU A 244 -7.90 -6.53 2.45
CA LEU A 244 -8.86 -5.61 1.89
C LEU A 244 -10.15 -6.38 1.55
N ASP A 245 -11.20 -6.16 2.32
CA ASP A 245 -12.51 -6.72 2.03
C ASP A 245 -13.37 -5.79 1.15
N ARG A 246 -14.53 -6.27 0.69
CA ARG A 246 -15.45 -5.50 -0.15
C ARG A 246 -16.02 -4.26 0.56
N ARG A 247 -16.18 -4.29 1.88
CA ARG A 247 -16.70 -3.18 2.67
C ARG A 247 -15.65 -2.06 2.76
N GLN A 248 -14.40 -2.42 2.99
CA GLN A 248 -13.28 -1.49 2.97
C GLN A 248 -13.13 -0.88 1.56
N LEU A 249 -13.17 -1.71 0.51
CA LEU A 249 -13.14 -1.21 -0.87
C LEU A 249 -14.26 -0.20 -1.15
N LYS A 250 -15.50 -0.49 -0.72
CA LYS A 250 -16.62 0.46 -0.85
C LYS A 250 -16.36 1.78 -0.11
N THR A 251 -15.77 1.70 1.07
CA THR A 251 -15.43 2.90 1.87
C THR A 251 -14.45 3.80 1.10
N HIS A 252 -13.39 3.23 0.52
CA HIS A 252 -12.41 3.97 -0.27
C HIS A 252 -12.95 4.46 -1.62
N LEU A 253 -13.87 3.71 -2.24
CA LEU A 253 -14.57 4.17 -3.44
C LEU A 253 -15.45 5.40 -3.15
N ASN A 254 -16.02 5.51 -1.95
CA ASN A 254 -16.80 6.68 -1.54
C ASN A 254 -15.91 7.89 -1.20
N ALA A 255 -14.67 7.65 -0.78
CA ALA A 255 -13.69 8.68 -0.41
C ALA A 255 -12.70 9.02 -1.56
N ILE A 256 -13.06 8.66 -2.80
CA ILE A 256 -12.21 8.89 -3.96
C ILE A 256 -11.94 10.38 -4.18
N ASN A 257 -10.66 10.73 -4.37
CA ASN A 257 -10.23 12.08 -4.69
C ASN A 257 -9.09 12.05 -5.73
N GLN A 258 -8.54 13.22 -6.08
CA GLN A 258 -7.44 13.32 -7.06
C GLN A 258 -6.19 12.51 -6.67
N HIS A 259 -5.96 12.35 -5.37
CA HIS A 259 -4.80 11.66 -4.78
C HIS A 259 -4.98 10.14 -4.75
N THR A 260 -6.20 9.63 -4.62
CA THR A 260 -6.47 8.19 -4.55
C THR A 260 -6.95 7.56 -5.86
N ARG A 261 -7.26 8.36 -6.90
CA ARG A 261 -7.72 7.86 -8.21
C ARG A 261 -6.85 6.72 -8.77
N LYS A 262 -5.52 6.89 -8.76
CA LYS A 262 -4.58 5.90 -9.32
C LYS A 262 -4.47 4.62 -8.48
N LEU A 263 -4.86 4.68 -7.21
CA LEU A 263 -4.78 3.57 -6.27
C LEU A 263 -5.95 2.60 -6.45
N LEU A 264 -7.16 3.08 -6.72
CA LEU A 264 -8.37 2.27 -6.72
C LEU A 264 -8.36 1.09 -7.72
N PRO A 265 -7.90 1.23 -8.98
CA PRO A 265 -7.78 0.09 -9.87
C PRO A 265 -6.88 -1.02 -9.30
N ILE A 266 -5.84 -0.66 -8.54
CA ILE A 266 -4.95 -1.61 -7.89
C ILE A 266 -5.70 -2.32 -6.75
N LEU A 267 -6.41 -1.56 -5.91
CA LEU A 267 -7.19 -2.12 -4.79
C LEU A 267 -8.28 -3.10 -5.24
N ILE A 268 -8.96 -2.80 -6.36
CA ILE A 268 -9.95 -3.70 -6.98
C ILE A 268 -9.34 -5.08 -7.29
N THR A 269 -8.07 -5.15 -7.71
CA THR A 269 -7.40 -6.44 -7.98
C THR A 269 -6.95 -7.18 -6.71
N LEU A 270 -6.87 -6.47 -5.58
CA LEU A 270 -6.40 -6.97 -4.29
C LEU A 270 -7.52 -7.39 -3.35
N VAL A 271 -8.76 -6.99 -3.61
CA VAL A 271 -9.90 -7.31 -2.74
C VAL A 271 -10.11 -8.81 -2.57
N GLU A 272 -10.47 -9.20 -1.34
CA GLU A 272 -10.80 -10.57 -0.96
C GLU A 272 -12.24 -10.64 -0.43
N PRO A 273 -13.07 -11.60 -0.90
CA PRO A 273 -12.81 -12.53 -2.01
C PRO A 273 -12.72 -11.83 -3.38
N PRO A 274 -11.94 -12.37 -4.34
CA PRO A 274 -11.71 -11.74 -5.64
C PRO A 274 -13.01 -11.43 -6.39
N LEU A 275 -13.05 -10.27 -7.04
CA LEU A 275 -14.12 -9.93 -7.99
C LEU A 275 -13.87 -10.63 -9.33
N THR A 276 -14.95 -10.95 -10.05
CA THR A 276 -14.86 -11.47 -11.43
C THR A 276 -14.25 -10.41 -12.35
N THR A 277 -13.59 -10.85 -13.43
CA THR A 277 -12.95 -9.94 -14.40
C THR A 277 -13.92 -8.90 -14.95
N SER A 278 -15.15 -9.30 -15.28
CA SER A 278 -16.21 -8.39 -15.75
C SER A 278 -16.55 -7.32 -14.70
N ARG A 279 -16.66 -7.69 -13.41
CA ARG A 279 -16.93 -6.72 -12.34
C ARG A 279 -15.75 -5.78 -12.11
N GLN A 280 -14.52 -6.28 -12.18
CA GLN A 280 -13.33 -5.43 -12.08
C GLN A 280 -13.29 -4.40 -13.22
N GLN A 281 -13.53 -4.84 -14.46
CA GLN A 281 -13.61 -3.96 -15.63
C GLN A 281 -14.69 -2.90 -15.47
N HIS A 282 -15.89 -3.30 -15.06
CA HIS A 282 -17.01 -2.38 -14.83
C HIS A 282 -16.67 -1.29 -13.80
N LEU A 283 -16.09 -1.66 -12.65
CA LEU A 283 -15.68 -0.71 -11.61
C LEU A 283 -14.58 0.25 -12.10
N CYS A 284 -13.57 -0.27 -12.82
CA CYS A 284 -12.53 0.56 -13.40
C CYS A 284 -13.10 1.57 -14.41
N THR A 285 -14.00 1.14 -15.29
CA THR A 285 -14.68 2.05 -16.23
C THR A 285 -15.47 3.15 -15.51
N MET A 286 -16.16 2.82 -14.42
CA MET A 286 -16.87 3.84 -13.63
C MET A 286 -15.90 4.85 -12.99
N ILE A 287 -14.75 4.40 -12.48
CA ILE A 287 -13.71 5.29 -11.94
C ILE A 287 -13.19 6.24 -13.02
N ASP A 288 -12.97 5.73 -14.24
CA ASP A 288 -12.49 6.55 -15.35
C ASP A 288 -13.53 7.59 -15.79
N ILE A 289 -14.80 7.19 -15.96
CA ILE A 289 -15.91 8.10 -16.29
C ILE A 289 -16.03 9.21 -15.24
N TYR A 290 -16.03 8.82 -13.96
CA TYR A 290 -16.11 9.75 -12.85
C TYR A 290 -14.96 10.75 -12.86
N ALA A 291 -13.75 10.27 -13.07
CA ALA A 291 -12.57 11.11 -13.02
C ALA A 291 -12.30 11.89 -14.32
N ASP A 292 -13.03 11.61 -15.40
CA ASP A 292 -13.09 12.45 -16.59
C ASP A 292 -14.17 13.53 -16.46
N SER A 293 -15.29 13.24 -15.77
CA SER A 293 -16.29 14.24 -15.41
C SER A 293 -15.70 15.35 -14.52
N TRP A 294 -14.75 15.00 -13.64
CA TRP A 294 -13.96 15.96 -12.86
C TRP A 294 -13.16 16.96 -13.71
N ARG A 295 -12.51 16.47 -14.79
CA ARG A 295 -11.70 17.34 -15.66
C ARG A 295 -12.55 18.34 -16.43
N GLN A 296 -13.82 17.97 -16.71
CA GLN A 296 -14.76 18.80 -17.45
C GLN A 296 -15.44 19.86 -16.57
N ILE A 297 -15.57 19.62 -15.26
CA ILE A 297 -16.12 20.61 -14.31
C ILE A 297 -15.07 21.67 -13.95
N GLY A 298 -13.78 21.29 -13.90
CA GLY A 298 -12.67 22.19 -13.54
C GLY A 298 -12.34 23.30 -14.55
N THR A 299 -12.99 23.36 -15.71
CA THR A 299 -12.84 24.45 -16.69
C THR A 299 -13.89 25.56 -16.52
N GLY A 300 -14.86 25.41 -15.60
CA GLY A 300 -15.79 26.45 -15.20
C GLY A 300 -15.63 26.76 -13.71
N GLN A 301 -15.45 28.04 -13.37
CA GLN A 301 -15.38 28.51 -11.99
C GLN A 301 -16.49 27.92 -11.11
N GLN A 302 -16.11 27.11 -10.12
CA GLN A 302 -16.49 27.22 -8.70
C GLN A 302 -15.96 26.00 -7.93
N SER A 303 -15.13 26.29 -6.93
CA SER A 303 -14.70 25.35 -5.89
C SER A 303 -15.91 25.07 -4.98
N GLY A 304 -16.71 24.07 -5.35
CA GLY A 304 -17.88 23.62 -4.60
C GLY A 304 -17.71 22.17 -4.15
N SER A 305 -18.07 21.88 -2.90
CA SER A 305 -18.05 20.53 -2.29
C SER A 305 -18.69 19.47 -3.19
N MET A 306 -18.04 18.31 -3.29
CA MET A 306 -18.46 17.17 -4.11
C MET A 306 -19.85 16.61 -3.73
N PRO A 307 -20.65 16.14 -4.72
CA PRO A 307 -21.79 15.27 -4.44
C PRO A 307 -21.33 13.90 -3.93
N ASN A 308 -21.99 13.36 -2.90
CA ASN A 308 -21.75 12.00 -2.39
C ASN A 308 -22.04 10.94 -3.48
N TYR A 309 -21.33 9.79 -3.47
CA TYR A 309 -21.60 8.60 -4.30
C TYR A 309 -23.10 8.25 -4.41
N GLU A 310 -23.87 8.38 -3.32
CA GLU A 310 -25.34 8.17 -3.33
C GLU A 310 -26.09 9.27 -4.09
N GLN A 311 -25.66 10.53 -3.98
CA GLN A 311 -26.21 11.64 -4.78
C GLN A 311 -25.84 11.51 -6.26
N LEU A 312 -24.75 10.82 -6.60
CA LEU A 312 -24.37 10.52 -7.99
C LEU A 312 -25.19 9.38 -8.60
N LEU A 313 -25.44 8.32 -7.83
CA LEU A 313 -26.43 7.28 -8.18
C LEU A 313 -27.82 7.88 -8.42
N ALA A 314 -28.18 8.93 -7.67
CA ALA A 314 -29.48 9.61 -7.76
C ALA A 314 -29.54 10.74 -8.81
N SER A 315 -28.46 11.49 -9.04
CA SER A 315 -28.48 12.72 -9.86
C SER A 315 -28.26 12.49 -11.35
N LYS A 316 -27.69 11.35 -11.75
CA LYS A 316 -27.72 10.86 -13.12
C LYS A 316 -27.77 9.34 -13.11
N THR A 317 -28.99 8.80 -13.05
CA THR A 317 -29.30 7.51 -13.68
C THR A 317 -28.93 7.63 -15.16
N TYR A 318 -27.67 7.44 -15.50
CA TYR A 318 -27.33 6.84 -16.78
C TYR A 318 -27.94 5.46 -16.70
N ALA A 319 -29.18 5.36 -17.20
CA ALA A 319 -29.77 4.06 -17.45
C ALA A 319 -28.76 3.30 -18.29
N VAL A 320 -28.57 2.00 -18.00
CA VAL A 320 -27.70 1.10 -18.76
C VAL A 320 -27.90 1.24 -20.28
N GLN A 321 -29.09 1.70 -20.71
CA GLN A 321 -29.42 2.21 -22.05
C GLN A 321 -28.43 3.21 -22.67
N ASP A 322 -27.98 4.25 -21.94
CA ASP A 322 -27.11 5.30 -22.50
C ASP A 322 -25.68 4.79 -22.79
N LEU A 323 -25.27 3.73 -22.07
CA LEU A 323 -24.02 2.99 -22.31
C LEU A 323 -24.16 1.97 -23.45
N ILE A 324 -25.35 1.36 -23.61
CA ILE A 324 -25.67 0.47 -24.73
C ILE A 324 -25.72 1.23 -26.07
N GLU A 325 -26.28 2.44 -26.09
CA GLU A 325 -26.32 3.29 -27.29
C GLU A 325 -24.93 3.79 -27.72
N ARG A 326 -24.03 4.04 -26.76
CA ARG A 326 -22.63 4.42 -27.06
C ARG A 326 -21.71 3.24 -27.44
N LEU A 327 -22.05 2.01 -27.06
CA LEU A 327 -21.26 0.81 -27.35
C LEU A 327 -21.71 0.06 -28.61
N GLY A 328 -22.66 0.61 -29.37
CA GLY A 328 -22.87 0.22 -30.78
C GLY A 328 -23.29 -1.23 -31.02
N ASN A 329 -23.97 -1.88 -30.07
CA ASN A 329 -24.55 -3.21 -30.27
C ASN A 329 -26.02 -3.19 -29.85
N GLY A 330 -26.88 -3.06 -30.85
CA GLY A 330 -28.31 -3.25 -30.67
C GLY A 330 -28.65 -4.69 -30.25
N VAL A 331 -29.83 -4.80 -29.63
CA VAL A 331 -30.72 -5.97 -29.53
C VAL A 331 -31.02 -6.45 -28.10
N ARG A 332 -32.32 -6.34 -27.80
CA ARG A 332 -33.19 -7.00 -26.80
C ARG A 332 -33.17 -6.51 -25.36
N ALA A 333 -34.28 -5.85 -25.03
CA ALA A 333 -34.75 -5.50 -23.70
C ALA A 333 -34.64 -6.70 -22.74
N THR A 334 -33.71 -6.58 -21.80
CA THR A 334 -33.62 -7.42 -20.62
C THR A 334 -34.06 -6.59 -19.41
N LYS A 335 -34.83 -7.24 -18.53
CA LYS A 335 -35.44 -6.64 -17.33
C LYS A 335 -34.41 -5.86 -16.52
N LYS A 336 -34.82 -4.71 -15.99
CA LYS A 336 -34.04 -3.92 -15.03
C LYS A 336 -33.80 -4.77 -13.77
N CYS A 337 -32.61 -5.33 -13.64
CA CYS A 337 -32.11 -5.83 -12.36
C CYS A 337 -31.17 -4.76 -11.81
N GLY A 338 -31.65 -3.99 -10.83
CA GLY A 338 -30.77 -3.14 -10.04
C GLY A 338 -29.74 -3.99 -9.29
N LEU A 339 -28.53 -3.48 -9.09
CA LEU A 339 -27.43 -4.18 -8.40
C LEU A 339 -27.74 -4.52 -6.92
N TRP A 340 -28.89 -4.06 -6.39
CA TRP A 340 -29.27 -4.10 -4.96
C TRP A 340 -30.79 -4.18 -4.71
N GLU A 341 -31.60 -4.70 -5.64
CA GLU A 341 -33.01 -4.97 -5.33
C GLU A 341 -33.17 -6.27 -4.52
N ALA A 342 -34.22 -6.33 -3.69
CA ALA A 342 -34.53 -7.48 -2.85
C ALA A 342 -34.60 -8.77 -3.70
N PRO A 343 -34.18 -9.92 -3.15
CA PRO A 343 -34.11 -11.15 -3.94
C PRO A 343 -35.48 -11.51 -4.51
N ASP A 344 -35.50 -11.80 -5.80
CA ASP A 344 -36.68 -12.27 -6.54
C ASP A 344 -37.14 -13.60 -5.92
N GLU A 345 -38.41 -13.70 -5.50
CA GLU A 345 -38.95 -14.90 -4.83
C GLU A 345 -38.97 -16.14 -5.74
N GLY A 346 -38.70 -15.97 -7.04
CA GLY A 346 -38.60 -17.03 -8.04
C GLY A 346 -37.18 -17.53 -8.36
N LEU A 347 -36.13 -17.06 -7.67
CA LEU A 347 -34.75 -17.54 -7.91
C LEU A 347 -34.43 -18.80 -7.09
N ASP A 348 -33.97 -19.86 -7.78
CA ASP A 348 -33.52 -21.11 -7.17
C ASP A 348 -32.18 -20.91 -6.46
N TRP A 349 -32.17 -21.17 -5.15
CA TRP A 349 -31.04 -20.92 -4.26
C TRP A 349 -29.97 -22.02 -4.32
N ASP A 350 -30.22 -23.11 -5.03
CA ASP A 350 -29.32 -24.27 -5.12
C ASP A 350 -28.14 -24.07 -6.09
N GLU A 351 -28.08 -22.98 -6.86
CA GLU A 351 -26.97 -22.67 -7.79
C GLU A 351 -25.83 -21.82 -7.19
N TYR A 352 -25.84 -21.49 -5.88
CA TYR A 352 -24.75 -20.73 -5.26
C TYR A 352 -23.66 -21.62 -4.63
N PRO A 353 -22.36 -21.47 -4.99
CA PRO A 353 -21.25 -22.25 -4.44
C PRO A 353 -20.74 -21.73 -3.09
N LEU A 354 -21.62 -21.20 -2.24
CA LEU A 354 -21.31 -20.86 -0.85
C LEU A 354 -22.08 -21.82 0.06
N GLY A 355 -21.38 -22.90 0.43
CA GLY A 355 -21.81 -23.83 1.46
C GLY A 355 -22.17 -23.12 2.77
N ILE A 356 -23.25 -23.61 3.34
CA ILE A 356 -23.97 -23.20 4.54
C ILE A 356 -23.07 -23.22 5.79
N THR A 357 -23.28 -22.29 6.71
CA THR A 357 -23.44 -22.64 8.14
C THR A 357 -24.51 -21.76 8.80
N ARG A 358 -25.75 -22.29 8.84
CA ARG A 358 -26.72 -21.98 9.89
C ARG A 358 -26.26 -22.67 11.18
N ARG A 359 -26.18 -21.92 12.28
CA ARG A 359 -26.54 -22.40 13.63
C ARG A 359 -27.43 -21.30 14.20
N GLU A 360 -28.74 -21.48 14.09
CA GLU A 360 -29.61 -22.02 15.16
C GLU A 360 -29.51 -21.19 16.45
N GLY A 361 -30.56 -20.42 16.71
CA GLY A 361 -30.67 -19.62 17.92
C GLY A 361 -31.85 -18.65 17.94
N LEU A 362 -32.96 -18.92 17.24
CA LEU A 362 -34.24 -18.24 17.47
C LEU A 362 -35.37 -19.26 17.28
N SER A 363 -35.50 -20.17 18.24
CA SER A 363 -36.77 -20.84 18.50
C SER A 363 -37.61 -19.93 19.41
N LYS A 364 -38.77 -19.52 18.88
CA LYS A 364 -40.01 -19.11 19.54
C LYS A 364 -40.01 -18.96 21.07
N ALA A 365 -40.49 -17.80 21.54
CA ALA A 365 -41.72 -17.73 22.32
C ALA A 365 -42.66 -16.77 21.59
#